data_AF-A0A0K0F9U0-F1
#
_entry.id   AF-A0A0K0F9U0-F1
#
_cell.length_a   1.000
_cell.length_b   1.000
_cell.length_c   1.000
_cell.angle_alpha   90.00
_cell.angle_beta   90.00
_cell.angle_gamma   90.00
#
_symmetry.space_group_name_H-M   'P 1'
#
loop_
_entity.id
_entity.type
_entity.pdbx_description
1 polymer ?
#
loop_
_entity_poly.entity_id
_entity_poly.type
_entity_poly.pdbx_seq_one_letter_code
_entity_poly.pdbx_strand_id
1 'polypeptide(L)'
;MALYSVVTPTTPEQSYIKYMELLEVLENIAKKGHSLTDQELESSEVLLSALDLSKAVYQYGRKEFLHYIKSYNLKEEDAFKFNNLEARNDFVKLIFYDGSCVVRNEFLSKYFHIFKDKSSNTLESNRNQFLIVGFSIYHFYTILKYYYADTIFLSHHNIFELYKICDIFKVEDSFKNRVTCYINNFYVSLSKTIGFYKYHVYLEDGHLGGKNNKFKIENDDEYDDINRLLYLYQWKYNGGFGFGI
;
A
#
# COMPACT_ATOMS: atom_id res chain seq x y z
N MET A 1 14.36 14.26 -29.36
CA MET A 1 15.17 13.20 -29.99
C MET A 1 16.22 12.77 -28.98
N ALA A 2 16.00 11.65 -28.29
CA ALA A 2 17.03 11.07 -27.43
C ALA A 2 17.97 10.24 -28.31
N LEU A 3 19.26 10.50 -28.23
CA LEU A 3 20.30 9.68 -28.84
C LEU A 3 20.44 8.41 -28.00
N TYR A 4 19.93 7.30 -28.52
CA TYR A 4 20.16 5.99 -27.92
C TYR A 4 21.64 5.63 -28.08
N SER A 5 22.32 5.37 -26.96
CA SER A 5 23.64 4.73 -26.96
C SER A 5 23.53 3.34 -27.57
N VAL A 6 24.50 2.99 -28.41
CA VAL A 6 24.63 1.64 -28.97
C VAL A 6 24.90 0.68 -27.82
N VAL A 7 23.91 -0.12 -27.45
CA VAL A 7 24.06 -1.20 -26.47
C VAL A 7 25.01 -2.23 -27.06
N THR A 8 26.21 -2.34 -26.50
CA THR A 8 27.12 -3.44 -26.82
C THR A 8 26.46 -4.77 -26.44
N PRO A 9 26.44 -5.78 -27.33
CA PRO A 9 25.82 -7.05 -26.99
C PRO A 9 26.52 -7.68 -25.79
N THR A 10 25.77 -7.94 -24.72
CA THR A 10 26.25 -8.67 -23.53
C THR A 10 26.69 -10.07 -23.94
N THR A 11 27.89 -10.45 -23.53
CA THR A 11 28.39 -11.81 -23.75
C THR A 11 27.53 -12.84 -22.98
N PRO A 12 27.43 -14.09 -23.43
CA PRO A 12 26.70 -15.14 -22.71
C PRO A 12 27.15 -15.30 -21.25
N GLU A 13 28.43 -15.09 -20.97
CA GLU A 13 29.02 -15.14 -19.62
C GLU A 13 28.52 -13.98 -18.74
N GLN A 14 28.50 -12.75 -19.25
CA GLN A 14 27.96 -11.59 -18.53
C GLN A 14 26.46 -11.75 -18.22
N SER A 15 25.69 -12.26 -19.19
CA SER A 15 24.28 -12.56 -18.98
C SER A 15 24.11 -13.62 -17.88
N TYR A 16 24.91 -14.69 -17.91
CA TYR A 16 24.86 -15.75 -16.88
C TYR A 16 25.16 -15.20 -15.47
N ILE A 17 26.23 -14.41 -15.31
CA ILE A 17 26.58 -13.78 -14.04
C ILE A 17 25.41 -12.95 -13.51
N LYS A 18 24.80 -12.13 -14.37
CA LYS A 18 23.66 -11.29 -14.00
C LYS A 18 22.46 -12.12 -13.50
N TYR A 19 22.13 -13.22 -14.17
CA TYR A 19 21.06 -14.11 -13.72
C TYR A 19 21.36 -14.73 -12.35
N MET A 20 22.61 -15.09 -12.07
CA MET A 20 23.00 -15.64 -10.77
C MET A 20 22.89 -14.61 -9.64
N GLU A 21 23.29 -13.35 -9.89
CA GLU A 21 23.12 -12.25 -8.93
C GLU A 21 21.63 -12.01 -8.61
N LEU A 22 20.77 -12.01 -9.62
CA LEU A 22 19.33 -11.81 -9.43
C LEU A 22 18.67 -13.01 -8.71
N LEU A 23 19.18 -14.23 -8.89
CA LEU A 23 18.74 -15.38 -8.11
C LEU A 23 19.08 -15.23 -6.63
N GLU A 24 20.26 -14.70 -6.29
CA GLU A 24 20.63 -14.40 -4.90
C GLU A 24 19.70 -13.34 -4.28
N VAL A 25 19.35 -12.31 -5.04
CA VAL A 25 18.33 -11.31 -4.64
C VAL A 25 17.02 -12.01 -4.28
N LEU A 26 16.50 -12.89 -5.14
CA LEU A 26 15.26 -13.62 -4.88
C LEU A 26 15.37 -14.55 -3.67
N GLU A 27 16.52 -15.18 -3.45
CA GLU A 27 16.73 -16.00 -2.25
C GLU A 27 16.69 -15.17 -0.97
N ASN A 28 17.31 -13.99 -0.98
CA ASN A 28 17.24 -13.06 0.15
C ASN A 28 15.80 -12.60 0.40
N ILE A 29 15.05 -12.28 -0.65
CA ILE A 29 13.63 -11.92 -0.55
C ILE A 29 12.81 -13.07 0.05
N ALA A 30 13.03 -14.31 -0.39
CA ALA A 30 12.31 -15.46 0.15
C ALA A 30 12.66 -15.74 1.63
N LYS A 31 13.91 -15.51 2.04
CA LYS A 31 14.38 -15.77 3.42
C LYS A 31 14.01 -14.65 4.39
N LYS A 32 14.10 -13.39 3.97
CA LYS A 32 14.01 -12.19 4.84
C LYS A 32 12.82 -11.27 4.52
N GLY A 33 12.15 -11.48 3.38
CA GLY A 33 11.11 -10.59 2.86
C GLY A 33 11.63 -9.45 1.97
N HIS A 34 12.94 -9.20 1.91
CA HIS A 34 13.58 -8.21 1.02
C HIS A 34 15.06 -8.53 0.77
N SER A 35 15.68 -7.89 -0.22
CA SER A 35 17.15 -7.88 -0.42
C SER A 35 17.81 -6.52 -0.22
N LEU A 36 17.06 -5.53 0.27
CA LEU A 36 17.55 -4.18 0.55
C LEU A 36 18.47 -4.14 1.77
N THR A 37 19.44 -3.22 1.76
CA THR A 37 20.25 -2.85 2.92
C THR A 37 19.45 -2.05 3.94
N ASP A 38 19.94 -1.97 5.19
CA ASP A 38 19.29 -1.19 6.25
C ASP A 38 19.19 0.30 5.88
N GLN A 39 20.22 0.86 5.24
CA GLN A 39 20.20 2.24 4.75
C GLN A 39 19.16 2.47 3.66
N GLU A 40 18.98 1.52 2.73
CA GLU A 40 17.92 1.60 1.71
C GLU A 40 16.52 1.53 2.35
N LEU A 41 16.36 0.75 3.42
CA LEU A 41 15.09 0.70 4.17
C LEU A 41 14.81 2.02 4.89
N GLU A 42 15.78 2.56 5.64
CA GLU A 42 15.64 3.83 6.36
C GLU A 42 15.35 4.99 5.42
N SER A 43 16.09 5.09 4.31
CA SER A 43 15.90 6.15 3.31
C SER A 43 14.61 6.02 2.51
N SER A 44 13.95 4.87 2.56
CA SER A 44 12.64 4.66 1.94
C SER A 44 11.47 5.10 2.81
N GLU A 45 11.67 5.37 4.10
CA GLU A 45 10.59 5.79 4.97
C GLU A 45 10.20 7.26 4.71
N VAL A 46 8.93 7.48 4.38
CA VAL A 46 8.37 8.82 4.11
C VAL A 46 7.39 9.20 5.21
N LEU A 47 7.76 10.21 5.98
CA LEU A 47 6.88 10.88 6.94
C LEU A 47 5.87 11.75 6.19
N LEU A 48 4.57 11.52 6.42
CA LEU A 48 3.53 12.45 6.00
C LEU A 48 2.99 13.16 7.23
N SER A 49 3.20 14.47 7.27
CA SER A 49 2.73 15.32 8.35
C SER A 49 1.33 15.85 8.07
N ALA A 50 0.59 16.15 9.13
CA ALA A 50 -0.66 16.89 9.05
C ALA A 50 -0.50 18.26 8.36
N LEU A 51 0.71 18.82 8.32
CA LEU A 51 1.03 20.06 7.62
C LEU A 51 0.92 19.95 6.09
N ASP A 52 1.04 18.74 5.55
CA ASP A 52 0.96 18.48 4.11
C ASP A 52 -0.49 18.35 3.60
N LEU A 53 -1.47 18.43 4.50
CA LEU A 53 -2.89 18.38 4.20
C LEU A 53 -3.41 19.76 3.80
N SER A 54 -4.40 19.77 2.90
CA SER A 54 -5.15 21.01 2.65
C SER A 54 -5.83 21.48 3.94
N LYS A 55 -5.96 22.80 4.10
CA LYS A 55 -6.63 23.40 5.27
C LYS A 55 -8.01 22.79 5.55
N ALA A 56 -8.77 22.51 4.50
CA ALA A 56 -10.10 21.91 4.62
C ALA A 56 -10.06 20.47 5.17
N VAL A 57 -9.14 19.64 4.64
CA VAL A 57 -8.97 18.25 5.13
C VAL A 57 -8.46 18.25 6.57
N TYR A 58 -7.48 19.08 6.89
CA TYR A 58 -6.95 19.22 8.24
C TYR A 58 -8.03 19.60 9.26
N GLN A 59 -8.79 20.67 8.98
CA GLN A 59 -9.81 21.18 9.91
C GLN A 59 -10.95 20.18 10.12
N TYR A 60 -11.42 19.55 9.05
CA TYR A 60 -12.45 18.52 9.15
C TYR A 60 -11.92 17.30 9.92
N GLY A 61 -10.71 16.83 9.58
CA GLY A 61 -10.06 15.70 10.22
C GLY A 61 -9.90 15.86 11.73
N ARG A 62 -9.30 16.97 12.16
CA ARG A 62 -9.14 17.25 13.61
C ARG A 62 -10.48 17.37 14.33
N LYS A 63 -11.50 17.96 13.72
CA LYS A 63 -12.85 18.04 14.32
C LYS A 63 -13.44 16.65 14.53
N GLU A 64 -13.38 15.78 13.54
CA GLU A 64 -13.91 14.42 13.62
C GLU A 64 -13.13 13.57 14.62
N PHE A 65 -11.81 13.72 14.67
CA PHE A 65 -10.97 13.08 15.69
C PHE A 65 -11.34 13.51 17.11
N LEU A 66 -11.42 14.82 17.37
CA LEU A 66 -11.80 15.36 18.69
C LEU A 66 -13.22 14.92 19.09
N HIS A 67 -14.14 14.83 18.14
CA HIS A 67 -15.47 14.31 18.39
C HIS A 67 -15.43 12.82 18.77
N TYR A 68 -14.64 12.00 18.08
CA TYR A 68 -14.43 10.60 18.44
C TYR A 68 -13.87 10.45 19.88
N ILE A 69 -12.79 11.17 20.19
CA ILE A 69 -12.15 11.15 21.52
C ILE A 69 -13.14 11.52 22.62
N LYS A 70 -13.87 12.64 22.43
CA LYS A 70 -14.87 13.11 23.41
C LYS A 70 -16.03 12.14 23.56
N SER A 71 -16.53 11.62 22.44
CA SER A 71 -17.65 10.66 22.45
C SER A 71 -17.27 9.41 23.23
N TYR A 72 -16.06 8.89 23.10
CA TYR A 72 -15.64 7.67 23.79
C TYR A 72 -14.88 7.88 25.11
N ASN A 73 -14.72 9.13 25.55
CA ASN A 73 -13.92 9.50 26.73
C ASN A 73 -12.51 8.91 26.69
N LEU A 74 -11.87 9.00 25.52
CA LEU A 74 -10.52 8.51 25.29
C LEU A 74 -9.49 9.62 25.54
N LYS A 75 -8.22 9.23 25.65
CA LYS A 75 -7.10 10.14 25.44
C LYS A 75 -6.62 10.04 24.00
N GLU A 76 -6.01 11.09 23.46
CA GLU A 76 -5.46 11.05 22.08
C GLU A 76 -4.47 9.89 21.88
N GLU A 77 -3.61 9.63 22.88
CA GLU A 77 -2.63 8.54 22.89
C GLU A 77 -3.24 7.12 22.89
N ASP A 78 -4.50 6.98 23.30
CA ASP A 78 -5.21 5.71 23.41
C ASP A 78 -6.15 5.45 22.23
N ALA A 79 -6.34 6.46 21.36
CA ALA A 79 -7.35 6.47 20.30
C ALA A 79 -7.22 5.33 19.28
N PHE A 80 -6.00 4.87 19.04
CA PHE A 80 -5.69 3.79 18.10
C PHE A 80 -5.11 2.55 18.79
N LYS A 81 -5.23 2.45 20.12
CA LYS A 81 -5.00 1.18 20.82
C LYS A 81 -6.24 0.30 20.56
N PHE A 82 -6.04 -0.99 20.24
CA PHE A 82 -7.04 -1.94 19.73
C PHE A 82 -8.17 -2.25 20.73
N ASN A 83 -8.95 -1.23 21.07
CA ASN A 83 -9.98 -1.27 22.08
C ASN A 83 -11.25 -1.88 21.47
N ASN A 84 -11.84 -2.85 22.16
CA ASN A 84 -13.11 -3.47 21.75
C ASN A 84 -14.29 -2.54 22.08
N LEU A 85 -14.29 -1.34 21.49
CA LEU A 85 -15.32 -0.33 21.69
C LEU A 85 -16.61 -0.76 20.99
N GLU A 86 -17.74 -0.54 21.66
CA GLU A 86 -19.05 -0.72 21.07
C GLU A 86 -19.46 0.48 20.22
N ALA A 87 -20.19 0.22 19.12
CA ALA A 87 -20.71 1.29 18.27
C ALA A 87 -21.80 2.09 19.01
N ARG A 88 -21.59 3.40 19.13
CA ARG A 88 -22.60 4.36 19.62
C ARG A 88 -23.45 4.89 18.45
N ASN A 89 -24.49 5.66 18.76
CA ASN A 89 -25.27 6.37 17.73
C ASN A 89 -24.34 7.18 16.82
N ASP A 90 -24.56 7.10 15.51
CA ASP A 90 -23.75 7.68 14.43
C ASP A 90 -22.35 7.07 14.20
N PHE A 91 -21.96 6.06 14.97
CA PHE A 91 -20.73 5.29 14.74
C PHE A 91 -21.04 3.90 14.20
N VAL A 92 -20.05 3.35 13.50
CA VAL A 92 -20.03 1.98 13.02
C VAL A 92 -18.78 1.30 13.52
N LYS A 93 -18.90 0.03 13.92
CA LYS A 93 -17.79 -0.82 14.30
C LYS A 93 -17.28 -1.58 13.08
N LEU A 94 -15.99 -1.47 12.79
CA LEU A 94 -15.30 -2.26 11.76
C LEU A 94 -14.48 -3.34 12.48
N ILE A 95 -14.74 -4.60 12.15
CA ILE A 95 -14.13 -5.77 12.78
C ILE A 95 -13.16 -6.39 11.79
N PHE A 96 -11.89 -6.48 12.16
CA PHE A 96 -10.81 -7.08 11.38
C PHE A 96 -10.36 -8.38 12.06
N TYR A 97 -9.50 -9.16 11.40
CA TYR A 97 -8.98 -10.40 12.00
C TYR A 97 -8.04 -10.15 13.19
N ASP A 98 -7.44 -8.96 13.26
CA ASP A 98 -6.45 -8.54 14.26
C ASP A 98 -6.92 -7.40 15.17
N GLY A 99 -8.20 -7.04 15.13
CA GLY A 99 -8.76 -6.03 16.03
C GLY A 99 -10.10 -5.46 15.57
N SER A 100 -10.54 -4.39 16.22
CA SER A 100 -11.71 -3.63 15.77
C SER A 100 -11.54 -2.14 16.03
N CYS A 101 -12.26 -1.33 15.28
CA CYS A 101 -12.35 0.10 15.52
C CYS A 101 -13.76 0.61 15.34
N VAL A 102 -14.03 1.79 15.86
CA VAL A 102 -15.30 2.50 15.65
C VAL A 102 -15.03 3.81 14.91
N VAL A 103 -15.80 4.05 13.86
CA VAL A 103 -15.64 5.23 12.99
C VAL A 103 -17.00 5.87 12.80
N ARG A 104 -17.05 7.20 12.79
CA ARG A 104 -18.30 7.93 12.55
C ARG A 104 -18.78 7.69 11.12
N ASN A 105 -20.07 7.41 10.95
CA ASN A 105 -20.68 7.07 9.66
C ASN A 105 -20.44 8.12 8.58
N GLU A 106 -20.57 9.39 8.96
CA GLU A 106 -20.36 10.53 8.06
C GLU A 106 -18.91 10.58 7.56
N PHE A 107 -17.95 10.43 8.49
CA PHE A 107 -16.51 10.38 8.16
C PHE A 107 -16.18 9.20 7.26
N LEU A 108 -16.67 8.01 7.62
CA LEU A 108 -16.42 6.78 6.87
C LEU A 108 -16.95 6.89 5.44
N SER A 109 -18.19 7.35 5.27
CA SER A 109 -18.80 7.55 3.96
C SER A 109 -18.08 8.60 3.12
N LYS A 110 -17.54 9.64 3.78
CA LYS A 110 -16.81 10.72 3.11
C LYS A 110 -15.51 10.23 2.49
N TYR A 111 -14.72 9.44 3.20
CA TYR A 111 -13.37 9.07 2.75
C TYR A 111 -13.24 7.63 2.22
N PHE A 112 -14.20 6.75 2.49
CA PHE A 112 -14.19 5.35 2.07
C PHE A 112 -15.51 5.07 1.33
N HIS A 113 -15.52 5.29 0.02
CA HIS A 113 -16.77 5.31 -0.74
C HIS A 113 -17.47 3.97 -0.84
N ILE A 114 -16.80 2.85 -0.57
CA ILE A 114 -17.46 1.54 -0.46
C ILE A 114 -18.60 1.55 0.56
N PHE A 115 -18.49 2.30 1.66
CA PHE A 115 -19.52 2.34 2.71
C PHE A 115 -20.73 3.21 2.37
N LYS A 116 -20.69 3.97 1.27
CA LYS A 116 -21.87 4.65 0.72
C LYS A 116 -22.79 3.66 0.00
N ASP A 117 -22.22 2.61 -0.58
CA ASP A 117 -22.92 1.68 -1.45
C ASP A 117 -23.44 0.49 -0.65
N LYS A 118 -24.70 0.57 -0.22
CA LYS A 118 -25.39 -0.51 0.50
C LYS A 118 -25.59 -1.78 -0.33
N SER A 119 -25.30 -1.75 -1.63
CA SER A 119 -25.44 -2.90 -2.54
C SER A 119 -24.14 -3.69 -2.74
N SER A 120 -23.01 -3.24 -2.16
CA SER A 120 -21.76 -3.99 -2.29
C SER A 120 -21.80 -5.27 -1.43
N ASN A 121 -21.85 -6.42 -2.08
CA ASN A 121 -21.83 -7.76 -1.46
C ASN A 121 -20.59 -8.04 -0.59
N THR A 122 -19.59 -7.16 -0.56
CA THR A 122 -18.36 -7.26 0.22
C THR A 122 -18.51 -6.88 1.69
N LEU A 123 -19.63 -6.28 2.08
CA LEU A 123 -19.86 -5.79 3.44
C LEU A 123 -21.02 -6.53 4.09
N GLU A 124 -20.73 -7.53 4.92
CA GLU A 124 -21.73 -8.13 5.80
C GLU A 124 -22.07 -7.13 6.93
N SER A 125 -23.26 -6.53 6.84
CA SER A 125 -23.76 -5.55 7.81
C SER A 125 -24.69 -6.23 8.82
N ASN A 126 -24.34 -6.19 10.10
CA ASN A 126 -25.27 -6.51 11.19
C ASN A 126 -25.19 -5.41 12.26
N ARG A 127 -26.31 -4.74 12.55
CA ARG A 127 -26.46 -3.78 13.68
C ARG A 127 -25.30 -2.78 13.85
N ASN A 128 -25.03 -1.95 12.83
CA ASN A 128 -23.95 -0.93 12.83
C ASN A 128 -22.53 -1.51 12.95
N GLN A 129 -22.33 -2.74 12.49
CA GLN A 129 -21.02 -3.39 12.44
C GLN A 129 -20.76 -3.97 11.05
N PHE A 130 -19.51 -3.89 10.60
CA PHE A 130 -19.03 -4.53 9.37
C PHE A 130 -17.87 -5.45 9.68
N LEU A 131 -17.94 -6.67 9.17
CA LEU A 131 -16.79 -7.58 9.13
C LEU A 131 -15.92 -7.25 7.92
N ILE A 132 -14.64 -7.00 8.18
CA ILE A 132 -13.62 -6.67 7.19
C ILE A 132 -12.64 -7.85 7.08
N VAL A 133 -12.69 -8.55 5.94
CA VAL A 133 -11.88 -9.74 5.68
C VAL A 133 -10.70 -9.41 4.77
N GLY A 134 -9.53 -9.98 5.07
CA GLY A 134 -8.34 -9.88 4.21
C GLY A 134 -7.54 -8.58 4.35
N PHE A 135 -7.81 -7.80 5.39
CA PHE A 135 -7.10 -6.57 5.73
C PHE A 135 -6.80 -6.51 7.22
N SER A 136 -5.61 -5.99 7.56
CA SER A 136 -5.22 -5.68 8.94
C SER A 136 -5.77 -4.32 9.34
N ILE A 137 -6.23 -4.21 10.59
CA ILE A 137 -6.64 -2.94 11.17
C ILE A 137 -5.47 -1.94 11.24
N TYR A 138 -4.22 -2.39 11.33
CA TYR A 138 -3.04 -1.52 11.38
C TYR A 138 -2.92 -0.64 10.12
N HIS A 139 -3.07 -1.26 8.94
CA HIS A 139 -3.05 -0.54 7.67
C HIS A 139 -4.25 0.39 7.57
N PHE A 140 -5.43 -0.05 8.00
CA PHE A 140 -6.62 0.80 8.02
C PHE A 140 -6.46 2.03 8.93
N TYR A 141 -5.86 1.86 10.11
CA TYR A 141 -5.51 2.94 11.02
C TYR A 141 -4.53 3.94 10.44
N THR A 142 -3.61 3.51 9.60
CA THR A 142 -2.72 4.43 8.90
C THR A 142 -3.54 5.41 8.03
N ILE A 143 -4.58 4.92 7.36
CA ILE A 143 -5.47 5.77 6.55
C ILE A 143 -6.34 6.67 7.45
N LEU A 144 -6.89 6.13 8.54
CA LEU A 144 -7.67 6.94 9.49
C LEU A 144 -6.82 8.08 10.07
N LYS A 145 -5.59 7.78 10.52
CA LYS A 145 -4.66 8.77 11.06
C LYS A 145 -4.38 9.89 10.07
N TYR A 146 -4.12 9.56 8.80
CA TYR A 146 -3.95 10.56 7.76
C TYR A 146 -5.15 11.53 7.70
N TYR A 147 -6.37 11.00 7.62
CA TYR A 147 -7.57 11.84 7.52
C TYR A 147 -7.97 12.52 8.84
N TYR A 148 -7.52 12.00 9.98
CA TYR A 148 -7.62 12.66 11.29
C TYR A 148 -6.51 13.68 11.53
N ALA A 149 -5.69 13.97 10.51
CA ALA A 149 -4.58 14.91 10.57
C ALA A 149 -3.59 14.57 11.69
N ASP A 150 -3.29 13.27 11.81
CA ASP A 150 -2.18 12.73 12.58
C ASP A 150 -1.02 12.39 11.63
N THR A 151 0.17 12.26 12.20
CA THR A 151 1.38 11.93 11.44
C THR A 151 1.42 10.44 11.13
N ILE A 152 1.80 10.09 9.90
CA ILE A 152 1.91 8.70 9.46
C ILE A 152 3.22 8.47 8.71
N PHE A 153 3.56 7.20 8.53
CA PHE A 153 4.74 6.76 7.79
C PHE A 153 4.31 5.85 6.64
N LEU A 154 4.82 6.15 5.45
CA LEU A 154 4.77 5.24 4.31
C LEU A 154 6.13 4.55 4.20
N SER A 155 6.13 3.24 4.00
CA SER A 155 7.35 2.46 3.85
C SER A 155 7.14 1.27 2.91
N HIS A 156 8.22 0.62 2.49
CA HIS A 156 8.15 -0.59 1.67
C HIS A 156 7.29 -1.70 2.31
N HIS A 157 7.22 -1.73 3.64
CA HIS A 157 6.49 -2.76 4.37
C HIS A 157 4.97 -2.61 4.23
N ASN A 158 4.45 -1.38 4.21
CA ASN A 158 3.00 -1.13 4.26
C ASN A 158 2.40 -0.67 2.93
N ILE A 159 3.20 -0.20 1.98
CA ILE A 159 2.68 0.59 0.87
C ILE A 159 1.71 -0.16 -0.04
N PHE A 160 1.99 -1.43 -0.36
CA PHE A 160 1.11 -2.21 -1.23
C PHE A 160 -0.21 -2.58 -0.54
N GLU A 161 -0.19 -2.82 0.77
CA GLU A 161 -1.42 -3.04 1.55
C GLU A 161 -2.27 -1.77 1.58
N LEU A 162 -1.64 -0.60 1.76
CA LEU A 162 -2.33 0.68 1.70
C LEU A 162 -2.93 0.93 0.32
N TYR A 163 -2.21 0.62 -0.76
CA TYR A 163 -2.73 0.74 -2.12
C TYR A 163 -3.92 -0.17 -2.37
N LYS A 164 -3.82 -1.44 -1.95
CA LYS A 164 -4.89 -2.43 -2.01
C LYS A 164 -6.15 -1.95 -1.26
N ILE A 165 -5.99 -1.39 -0.06
CA ILE A 165 -7.10 -0.81 0.71
C ILE A 165 -7.69 0.38 -0.05
N CYS A 166 -6.86 1.25 -0.64
CA CYS A 166 -7.35 2.38 -1.43
C CYS A 166 -8.22 1.93 -2.61
N ASP A 167 -7.80 0.87 -3.30
CA ASP A 167 -8.52 0.32 -4.44
C ASP A 167 -9.85 -0.32 -4.04
N ILE A 168 -9.82 -1.20 -3.04
CA ILE A 168 -11.00 -1.97 -2.60
C ILE A 168 -12.02 -1.09 -1.88
N PHE A 169 -11.59 -0.25 -0.94
CA PHE A 169 -12.49 0.60 -0.17
C PHE A 169 -12.88 1.89 -0.89
N LYS A 170 -12.34 2.11 -2.10
CA LYS A 170 -12.52 3.34 -2.88
C LYS A 170 -12.20 4.56 -2.01
N VAL A 171 -10.99 4.55 -1.45
CA VAL A 171 -10.51 5.62 -0.59
C VAL A 171 -10.35 6.89 -1.41
N GLU A 172 -10.70 8.03 -0.83
CA GLU A 172 -10.59 9.34 -1.49
C GLU A 172 -9.16 9.60 -2.02
N ASP A 173 -9.11 10.32 -3.15
CA ASP A 173 -7.91 10.42 -3.98
C ASP A 173 -6.74 11.09 -3.28
N SER A 174 -6.96 11.98 -2.31
CA SER A 174 -5.85 12.68 -1.64
C SER A 174 -4.86 11.72 -0.99
N PHE A 175 -5.35 10.67 -0.31
CA PHE A 175 -4.48 9.64 0.27
C PHE A 175 -3.94 8.68 -0.80
N LYS A 176 -4.81 8.21 -1.72
CA LYS A 176 -4.42 7.28 -2.80
C LYS A 176 -3.29 7.86 -3.66
N ASN A 177 -3.30 9.17 -3.92
CA ASN A 177 -2.25 9.86 -4.65
C ASN A 177 -0.91 9.86 -3.89
N ARG A 178 -0.91 10.02 -2.56
CA ARG A 178 0.33 9.92 -1.75
C ARG A 178 0.93 8.52 -1.84
N VAL A 179 0.09 7.49 -1.69
CA VAL A 179 0.50 6.08 -1.83
C VAL A 179 1.05 5.81 -3.23
N THR A 180 0.36 6.27 -4.26
CA THR A 180 0.76 6.12 -5.66
C THR A 180 2.10 6.81 -5.95
N CYS A 181 2.29 8.05 -5.47
CA CYS A 181 3.55 8.77 -5.60
C CYS A 181 4.71 8.02 -4.92
N TYR A 182 4.47 7.45 -3.74
CA TYR A 182 5.48 6.61 -3.08
C TYR A 182 5.86 5.42 -3.95
N ILE A 183 4.87 4.65 -4.44
CA ILE A 183 5.14 3.45 -5.26
C ILE A 183 5.92 3.82 -6.52
N ASN A 184 5.54 4.91 -7.17
CA ASN A 184 6.24 5.42 -8.35
C ASN A 184 7.70 5.78 -8.04
N ASN A 185 7.94 6.52 -6.97
CA ASN A 185 9.28 7.00 -6.62
C ASN A 185 10.23 5.87 -6.17
N PHE A 186 9.69 4.84 -5.51
CA PHE A 186 10.44 3.73 -4.95
C PHE A 186 10.26 2.43 -5.74
N TYR A 187 9.85 2.50 -7.01
CA TYR A 187 9.51 1.31 -7.79
C TYR A 187 10.65 0.28 -7.89
N VAL A 188 11.87 0.76 -8.18
CA VAL A 188 13.07 -0.09 -8.29
C VAL A 188 13.39 -0.77 -6.96
N SER A 189 13.36 -0.05 -5.84
CA SER A 189 13.62 -0.64 -4.52
C SER A 189 12.50 -1.58 -4.08
N LEU A 190 11.24 -1.27 -4.41
CA LEU A 190 10.10 -2.15 -4.16
C LEU A 190 10.26 -3.48 -4.88
N SER A 191 10.81 -3.52 -6.10
CA SER A 191 11.07 -4.77 -6.83
C SER A 191 11.94 -5.78 -6.06
N LYS A 192 12.72 -5.29 -5.08
CA LYS A 192 13.56 -6.11 -4.19
C LYS A 192 12.85 -6.50 -2.89
N THR A 193 11.53 -6.49 -2.86
CA THR A 193 10.70 -6.82 -1.68
C THR A 193 9.65 -7.87 -2.01
N ILE A 194 9.27 -8.70 -1.04
CA ILE A 194 8.25 -9.74 -1.24
C ILE A 194 6.87 -9.14 -1.57
N GLY A 195 6.60 -7.94 -1.06
CA GLY A 195 5.36 -7.21 -1.31
C GLY A 195 5.13 -6.96 -2.81
N PHE A 196 6.19 -6.62 -3.55
CA PHE A 196 6.10 -6.36 -4.98
C PHE A 196 5.58 -7.55 -5.78
N TYR A 197 6.06 -8.77 -5.48
CA TYR A 197 5.61 -9.98 -6.15
C TYR A 197 4.22 -10.41 -5.69
N LYS A 198 3.95 -10.33 -4.37
CA LYS A 198 2.63 -10.67 -3.80
C LYS A 198 1.51 -9.80 -4.36
N TYR A 199 1.81 -8.53 -4.63
CA TYR A 199 0.85 -7.52 -5.08
C TYR A 199 1.08 -7.07 -6.52
N HIS A 200 1.78 -7.87 -7.33
CA HIS A 200 2.17 -7.49 -8.68
C HIS A 200 0.97 -7.17 -9.59
N VAL A 201 -0.18 -7.82 -9.39
CA VAL A 201 -1.42 -7.53 -10.11
C VAL A 201 -1.82 -6.05 -10.05
N TYR A 202 -1.51 -5.34 -8.96
CA TYR A 202 -1.80 -3.90 -8.82
C TYR A 202 -0.84 -2.99 -9.60
N LEU A 203 0.24 -3.55 -10.15
CA LEU A 203 1.26 -2.90 -10.97
C LEU A 203 1.11 -3.21 -12.47
N GLU A 204 0.10 -4.00 -12.84
CA GLU A 204 -0.23 -4.36 -14.22
C GLU A 204 -1.26 -3.39 -14.84
N ASP A 205 -1.51 -3.56 -16.14
CA ASP A 205 -2.51 -2.81 -16.91
C ASP A 205 -3.90 -2.90 -16.25
N GLY A 206 -4.57 -1.76 -16.08
CA GLY A 206 -5.87 -1.67 -15.40
C GLY A 206 -5.80 -1.19 -13.96
N HIS A 207 -4.60 -1.17 -13.35
CA HIS A 207 -4.35 -0.57 -12.04
C HIS A 207 -3.33 0.58 -12.15
N LEU A 208 -2.20 0.49 -11.44
CA LEU A 208 -1.16 1.52 -11.48
C LEU A 208 -0.25 1.38 -12.72
N GLY A 209 -0.20 0.17 -13.29
CA GLY A 209 0.63 -0.17 -14.43
C GLY A 209 0.14 0.35 -15.78
N GLY A 210 0.83 -0.11 -16.81
CA GLY A 210 0.51 0.10 -18.21
C GLY A 210 1.13 1.32 -18.86
N LYS A 211 0.63 1.66 -20.06
CA LYS A 211 1.31 2.57 -21.00
C LYS A 211 1.59 3.98 -20.46
N ASN A 212 0.90 4.40 -19.40
CA ASN A 212 1.03 5.71 -18.78
C ASN A 212 1.49 5.64 -17.32
N ASN A 213 2.08 4.52 -16.88
CA ASN A 213 2.64 4.44 -15.54
C ASN A 213 3.75 5.50 -15.37
N LYS A 214 4.00 5.88 -14.11
CA LYS A 214 5.00 6.90 -13.75
C LYS A 214 6.09 6.32 -12.87
N PHE A 215 6.38 5.03 -13.04
CA PHE A 215 7.42 4.36 -12.27
C PHE A 215 8.77 5.05 -12.53
N LYS A 216 9.44 5.46 -11.46
CA LYS A 216 10.76 6.05 -11.54
C LYS A 216 11.76 4.92 -11.78
N ILE A 217 12.30 4.89 -13.00
CA ILE A 217 13.35 3.98 -13.45
C ILE A 217 14.40 4.86 -14.14
N GLU A 218 15.65 4.76 -13.73
CA GLU A 218 16.71 5.69 -14.14
C GLU A 218 17.40 5.25 -15.43
N ASN A 219 17.39 3.96 -15.75
CA ASN A 219 18.04 3.40 -16.93
C ASN A 219 17.43 2.06 -17.39
N ASP A 220 17.81 1.61 -18.59
CA ASP A 220 17.31 0.38 -19.20
C ASP A 220 17.75 -0.88 -18.43
N ASP A 221 18.91 -0.85 -17.76
CA ASP A 221 19.39 -1.99 -16.97
C ASP A 221 18.49 -2.26 -15.76
N GLU A 222 18.03 -1.22 -15.07
CA GLU A 222 17.05 -1.34 -13.97
C GLU A 222 15.73 -1.94 -14.47
N TYR A 223 15.24 -1.47 -15.62
CA TYR A 223 14.02 -2.01 -16.22
C TYR A 223 14.17 -3.49 -16.54
N ASP A 224 15.26 -3.85 -17.21
CA ASP A 224 15.57 -5.23 -17.58
C ASP A 224 15.74 -6.13 -16.34
N ASP A 225 16.38 -5.64 -15.29
CA ASP A 225 16.58 -6.39 -14.05
C ASP A 225 15.27 -6.68 -13.33
N ILE A 226 14.35 -5.71 -13.30
CA ILE A 226 13.00 -5.92 -12.74
C ILE A 226 12.26 -7.00 -13.55
N ASN A 227 12.33 -6.95 -14.88
CA ASN A 227 11.71 -7.96 -15.74
C ASN A 227 12.34 -9.35 -15.54
N ARG A 228 13.66 -9.43 -15.44
CA ARG A 228 14.38 -10.69 -15.16
C ARG A 228 14.00 -11.24 -13.80
N LEU A 229 13.91 -10.40 -12.77
CA LEU A 229 13.48 -10.77 -11.43
C LEU A 229 12.04 -11.31 -11.42
N LEU A 230 11.11 -10.66 -12.12
CA LEU A 230 9.74 -11.14 -12.27
C LEU A 230 9.70 -12.51 -12.96
N TYR A 231 10.42 -12.66 -14.08
CA TYR A 231 10.53 -13.92 -14.80
C TYR A 231 11.08 -15.04 -13.92
N LEU A 232 12.19 -14.78 -13.22
CA LEU A 232 12.83 -15.75 -12.33
C LEU A 232 11.92 -16.11 -11.15
N TYR A 233 11.21 -15.14 -10.58
CA TYR A 233 10.26 -15.39 -9.49
C TYR A 233 9.11 -16.30 -9.94
N GLN A 234 8.48 -15.99 -11.09
CA GLN A 234 7.44 -16.83 -11.67
C GLN A 234 7.94 -18.25 -11.97
N TRP A 235 9.15 -18.35 -12.53
CA TRP A 235 9.77 -19.64 -12.81
C TRP A 235 10.02 -20.47 -11.54
N LYS A 236 10.57 -19.85 -10.50
CA LYS A 236 10.97 -20.53 -9.26
C LYS A 236 9.79 -20.90 -8.36
N TYR A 237 8.78 -20.04 -8.26
CA TYR A 237 7.73 -20.16 -7.24
C TYR A 237 6.34 -20.47 -7.78
N ASN A 238 6.08 -20.19 -9.06
CA ASN A 238 4.77 -20.42 -9.69
C ASN A 238 4.81 -21.51 -10.78
N GLY A 239 5.87 -22.33 -10.81
CA GLY A 239 5.95 -23.52 -11.66
C GLY A 239 6.39 -23.28 -13.10
N GLY A 240 7.01 -22.13 -13.42
CA GLY A 240 7.29 -21.76 -14.82
C GLY A 240 6.06 -21.16 -15.50
N PHE A 241 6.20 -20.64 -16.73
CA PHE A 241 5.08 -20.14 -17.53
C PHE A 241 4.00 -21.24 -17.71
N GLY A 242 3.04 -21.27 -16.79
CA GLY A 242 1.69 -21.66 -17.12
C GLY A 242 1.13 -20.54 -17.99
N PHE A 243 1.19 -20.72 -19.30
CA PHE A 243 0.20 -20.06 -20.16
C PHE A 243 -1.16 -20.47 -19.60
N GLY A 244 -1.82 -19.53 -18.92
CA GLY A 244 -3.19 -19.70 -18.47
C GLY A 244 -4.04 -20.07 -19.67
N ILE A 245 -4.73 -21.19 -19.54
CA ILE A 245 -5.96 -21.48 -20.26
C ILE A 245 -7.06 -20.64 -19.60
#